data_AF-A0A0F9BP88-F1
#
_entry.id   AF-A0A0F9BP88-F1
#
_cell.length_a   1.000
_cell.length_b   1.000
_cell.length_c   1.000
_cell.angle_alpha   90.00
_cell.angle_beta   90.00
_cell.angle_gamma   90.00
#
_symmetry.space_group_name_H-M   'P 1'
#
loop_
_entity.id
_entity.type
_entity.pdbx_description
1 polymer ?
#
loop_
_entity_poly.entity_id
_entity_poly.type
_entity_poly.pdbx_seq_one_letter_code
_entity_poly.pdbx_strand_id
1 'polypeptide(L)'
;MGAGKVLILIGGIVTLVSLFFLTLIGGLADSHYYGLGFIFNLPDIFSDADLIATGWGEEVMIVYILAIVFIVVLISGILQLVGLASRPVAIIGSILPIIMAILIILIRFDILEDWEKFLSLFYEDSIVDGILPFNIELGDISLGTYTLLAGGVLGLIGGII
;
A
#
# COMPACT_ATOMS: atom_id res chain seq x y z
N MET A 1 -29.68 0.73 -0.11
CA MET A 1 -28.37 1.37 0.13
C MET A 1 -28.18 2.46 -0.91
N GLY A 2 -27.73 3.65 -0.52
CA GLY A 2 -27.42 4.72 -1.48
C GLY A 2 -26.15 4.39 -2.28
N ALA A 3 -26.02 4.97 -3.48
CA ALA A 3 -24.90 4.73 -4.38
C ALA A 3 -23.53 4.96 -3.72
N GLY A 4 -23.38 6.00 -2.89
CA GLY A 4 -22.14 6.28 -2.16
C GLY A 4 -21.69 5.14 -1.23
N LYS A 5 -22.63 4.51 -0.50
CA LYS A 5 -22.32 3.36 0.36
C LYS A 5 -21.85 2.15 -0.44
N VAL A 6 -22.37 1.94 -1.63
CA VAL A 6 -21.93 0.84 -2.51
C VAL A 6 -20.51 1.11 -3.00
N LEU A 7 -20.20 2.34 -3.39
CA LEU A 7 -18.84 2.73 -3.82
C LEU A 7 -17.82 2.59 -2.68
N ILE A 8 -18.17 3.00 -1.45
CA ILE A 8 -17.31 2.79 -0.26
C ILE A 8 -17.05 1.30 -0.04
N LEU A 9 -18.08 0.46 -0.12
CA LEU A 9 -17.94 -0.99 0.07
C LEU A 9 -17.00 -1.59 -0.96
N ILE A 10 -17.21 -1.29 -2.25
CA ILE A 10 -16.38 -1.79 -3.34
C ILE A 10 -14.95 -1.25 -3.20
N GLY A 11 -14.78 0.04 -2.94
CA GLY A 11 -13.49 0.68 -2.74
C GLY A 11 -12.70 0.05 -1.60
N GLY A 12 -13.35 -0.20 -0.46
CA GLY A 12 -12.73 -0.84 0.70
C GLY A 12 -12.26 -2.25 0.40
N ILE A 13 -13.10 -3.06 -0.25
CA ILE A 13 -12.74 -4.43 -0.66
C ILE A 13 -11.58 -4.41 -1.66
N VAL A 14 -11.64 -3.56 -2.68
CA VAL A 14 -10.58 -3.45 -3.70
C VAL A 14 -9.26 -3.00 -3.06
N THR A 15 -9.31 -2.04 -2.12
CA THR A 15 -8.13 -1.59 -1.36
C THR A 15 -7.51 -2.74 -0.57
N LEU A 16 -8.31 -3.52 0.17
CA LEU A 16 -7.82 -4.67 0.94
C LEU A 16 -7.22 -5.76 0.04
N VAL A 17 -7.90 -6.08 -1.07
CA VAL A 17 -7.39 -7.06 -2.04
C VAL A 17 -6.06 -6.60 -2.60
N SER A 18 -5.94 -5.32 -2.96
CA SER A 18 -4.72 -4.75 -3.52
C SER A 18 -3.55 -4.81 -2.54
N LEU A 19 -3.78 -4.45 -1.27
CA LEU A 19 -2.73 -4.41 -0.26
C LEU A 19 -2.24 -5.81 0.13
N PHE A 20 -3.16 -6.78 0.29
CA PHE A 20 -2.81 -8.06 0.89
C PHE A 20 -2.59 -9.20 -0.11
N PHE A 21 -3.14 -9.11 -1.32
CA PHE A 21 -3.11 -10.22 -2.28
C PHE A 21 -2.38 -9.90 -3.57
N LEU A 22 -2.13 -8.62 -3.87
CA LEU A 22 -1.48 -8.21 -5.11
C LEU A 22 -0.08 -7.66 -4.83
N THR A 23 0.82 -7.89 -5.78
CA THR A 23 2.10 -7.20 -5.82
C THR A 23 1.84 -5.74 -6.16
N LEU A 24 2.42 -4.80 -5.41
CA LEU A 24 2.33 -3.36 -5.68
C LEU A 24 3.35 -2.95 -6.75
N ILE A 25 4.58 -3.46 -6.66
CA ILE A 25 5.68 -3.16 -7.56
C ILE A 25 6.25 -4.47 -8.09
N GLY A 26 6.26 -4.64 -9.41
CA GLY A 26 6.96 -5.74 -10.09
C GLY A 26 8.19 -5.18 -10.81
N GLY A 27 9.25 -5.99 -10.97
CA GLY A 27 10.29 -5.63 -11.93
C GLY A 27 11.72 -6.12 -11.71
N LEU A 28 12.09 -6.79 -10.62
CA LEU A 28 13.46 -7.30 -10.46
C LEU A 28 13.45 -8.70 -9.82
N ALA A 29 13.99 -9.71 -10.50
CA ALA A 29 14.40 -11.01 -9.96
C ALA A 29 13.60 -11.58 -8.76
N ASP A 30 12.40 -12.13 -9.00
CA ASP A 30 11.54 -12.79 -7.99
C ASP A 30 11.21 -11.95 -6.74
N SER A 31 11.54 -10.66 -6.74
CA SER A 31 11.28 -9.76 -5.62
C SER A 31 9.88 -9.17 -5.70
N HIS A 32 9.10 -9.36 -4.64
CA HIS A 32 7.73 -8.89 -4.56
C HIS A 32 7.58 -7.84 -3.45
N TYR A 33 6.97 -6.71 -3.81
CA TYR A 33 6.64 -5.65 -2.86
C TYR A 33 5.12 -5.68 -2.60
N TYR A 34 4.70 -6.07 -1.41
CA TYR A 34 3.28 -6.25 -1.09
C TYR A 34 3.00 -6.05 0.40
N GLY A 35 1.74 -5.76 0.74
CA GLY A 35 1.37 -5.33 2.10
C GLY A 35 1.52 -6.40 3.18
N LEU A 36 1.36 -7.69 2.84
CA LEU A 36 1.68 -8.77 3.78
C LEU A 36 3.20 -8.90 4.00
N GLY A 37 4.01 -8.65 2.97
CA GLY A 37 5.47 -8.59 3.10
C GLY A 37 5.88 -7.55 4.15
N PHE A 38 5.28 -6.35 4.11
CA PHE A 38 5.51 -5.36 5.16
C PHE A 38 5.14 -5.86 6.56
N ILE A 39 4.02 -6.58 6.71
CA ILE A 39 3.62 -7.15 8.01
C ILE A 39 4.66 -8.15 8.53
N PHE A 40 5.20 -9.00 7.66
CA PHE A 40 6.21 -9.99 8.02
C PHE A 40 7.55 -9.35 8.36
N ASN A 41 7.89 -8.23 7.73
CA ASN A 41 9.07 -7.45 8.05
C ASN A 41 8.95 -6.61 9.33
N LEU A 42 7.75 -6.41 9.91
CA LEU A 42 7.60 -5.55 11.09
C LEU A 42 8.54 -5.90 12.26
N PRO A 43 8.73 -7.18 12.66
CA PRO A 43 9.68 -7.53 13.71
C PRO A 43 11.08 -7.02 13.41
N ASP A 44 11.57 -7.26 12.19
CA ASP A 44 12.91 -6.89 11.74
C ASP A 44 13.06 -5.36 11.65
N ILE A 45 12.01 -4.67 11.19
CA ILE A 45 11.96 -3.20 11.15
C ILE A 45 12.14 -2.60 12.55
N PHE A 46 11.57 -3.23 13.58
CA PHE A 46 11.67 -2.74 14.95
C PHE A 46 12.90 -3.25 15.70
N SER A 47 13.48 -4.41 15.35
CA SER A 47 14.72 -4.91 15.96
C SER A 47 15.97 -4.30 15.35
N ASP A 48 15.96 -4.04 14.04
CA ASP A 48 17.14 -3.68 13.25
C ASP A 48 17.00 -2.31 12.55
N ALA A 49 16.16 -1.42 13.11
CA ALA A 49 15.90 -0.07 12.59
C ALA A 49 17.20 0.72 12.33
N ASP A 50 18.20 0.58 13.21
CA ASP A 50 19.50 1.25 13.09
C ASP A 50 20.26 0.82 11.82
N LEU A 51 20.21 -0.48 11.50
CA LEU A 51 20.86 -1.05 10.31
C LEU A 51 20.16 -0.61 9.03
N ILE A 52 18.82 -0.63 9.03
CA ILE A 52 18.00 -0.18 7.90
C ILE A 52 18.26 1.31 7.61
N ALA A 53 18.19 2.15 8.64
CA ALA A 53 18.43 3.59 8.52
C ALA A 53 19.85 3.91 8.01
N THR A 54 20.87 3.20 8.53
CA THR A 54 22.25 3.34 8.07
C THR A 54 22.38 2.94 6.59
N GLY A 55 21.70 1.86 6.17
CA GLY A 55 21.66 1.42 4.77
C GLY A 55 21.03 2.44 3.84
N TRP A 56 20.07 3.22 4.32
CA TRP A 56 19.43 4.29 3.55
C TRP A 56 20.15 5.64 3.62
N GLY A 57 21.14 5.79 4.51
CA GLY A 57 21.77 7.06 4.82
C GLY A 57 20.86 8.05 5.54
N GLU A 58 19.87 7.56 6.29
CA GLU A 58 18.80 8.34 6.93
C GLU A 58 18.81 8.20 8.46
N GLU A 59 18.01 9.00 9.15
CA GLU A 59 17.80 8.86 10.59
C GLU A 59 16.84 7.70 10.91
N VAL A 60 17.12 6.98 12.00
CA VAL A 60 16.30 5.87 12.53
C VAL A 60 14.84 6.30 12.77
N MET A 61 14.64 7.57 13.14
CA MET A 61 13.31 8.15 13.30
C MET A 61 12.46 8.04 12.02
N ILE A 62 13.07 8.17 10.84
CA ILE A 62 12.37 8.09 9.55
C ILE A 62 11.82 6.68 9.33
N VAL A 63 12.58 5.65 9.68
CA VAL A 63 12.14 4.24 9.60
C VAL A 63 10.86 4.04 10.43
N TYR A 64 10.85 4.51 11.67
CA TYR A 64 9.68 4.38 12.55
C TYR A 64 8.47 5.19 12.06
N ILE A 65 8.69 6.41 11.57
CA ILE A 65 7.60 7.22 11.01
C ILE A 65 6.98 6.52 9.80
N LEU A 66 7.79 6.01 8.88
CA LEU A 66 7.33 5.27 7.72
C LEU A 66 6.60 3.99 8.12
N ALA A 67 7.12 3.24 9.08
CA ALA A 67 6.47 2.03 9.59
C ALA A 67 5.07 2.35 10.12
N ILE A 68 4.91 3.41 10.92
CA ILE A 68 3.61 3.85 11.42
C ILE A 68 2.69 4.23 10.25
N VAL A 69 3.16 5.06 9.32
CA VAL A 69 2.37 5.50 8.15
C VAL A 69 1.89 4.28 7.34
N PHE A 70 2.76 3.32 7.08
CA PHE A 70 2.43 2.11 6.33
C PHE A 70 1.48 1.19 7.08
N ILE A 71 1.57 1.09 8.41
CA ILE A 71 0.53 0.41 9.22
C ILE A 71 -0.83 1.09 9.02
N VAL A 72 -0.90 2.43 9.01
CA VAL A 72 -2.16 3.14 8.75
C VAL A 72 -2.66 2.90 7.32
N VAL A 73 -1.77 2.81 6.33
CA VAL A 73 -2.11 2.45 4.94
C VAL A 73 -2.69 1.03 4.89
N LEU A 74 -2.13 0.06 5.60
CA LEU A 74 -2.63 -1.32 5.61
C LEU A 74 -4.05 -1.45 6.16
N ILE A 75 -4.39 -0.68 7.20
CA ILE A 75 -5.74 -0.65 7.76
C ILE A 75 -6.70 0.28 7.01
N SER A 76 -6.22 1.02 5.99
CA SER A 76 -7.02 2.01 5.27
C SER A 76 -8.26 1.42 4.60
N GLY A 77 -8.17 0.20 4.06
CA GLY A 77 -9.32 -0.51 3.52
C GLY A 77 -10.37 -0.84 4.60
N ILE A 78 -9.95 -1.15 5.82
CA ILE A 78 -10.87 -1.32 6.97
C ILE A 78 -11.52 0.01 7.33
N LEU A 79 -10.75 1.11 7.35
CA LEU A 79 -11.28 2.45 7.61
C LEU A 79 -12.32 2.85 6.55
N GLN A 80 -12.10 2.53 5.28
CA GLN A 80 -13.11 2.73 4.23
C GLN A 80 -14.40 1.96 4.55
N LEU A 81 -14.32 0.68 4.92
CA LEU A 81 -15.49 -0.12 5.28
C LEU A 81 -16.22 0.39 6.53
N VAL A 82 -15.51 0.81 7.56
CA VAL A 82 -16.09 1.50 8.73
C VAL A 82 -16.80 2.80 8.31
N GLY A 83 -16.29 3.43 7.25
CA GLY A 83 -16.87 4.59 6.59
C GLY A 83 -18.31 4.42 6.08
N LEU A 84 -18.83 3.18 5.98
CA LEU A 84 -20.25 2.91 5.71
C LEU A 84 -21.18 3.50 6.79
N ALA A 85 -20.67 3.65 8.01
CA ALA A 85 -21.35 4.31 9.13
C ALA A 85 -20.96 5.80 9.25
N SER A 86 -19.75 6.20 8.84
CA SER A 86 -19.22 7.56 8.99
C SER A 86 -18.49 8.05 7.75
N ARG A 87 -19.09 8.98 6.99
CA ARG A 87 -18.51 9.55 5.76
C ARG A 87 -17.09 10.11 5.94
N PRO A 88 -16.77 10.88 7.00
CA PRO A 88 -15.41 11.39 7.19
C PRO A 88 -14.37 10.26 7.30
N VAL A 89 -14.71 9.13 7.92
CA VAL A 89 -13.81 7.98 8.05
C VAL A 89 -13.57 7.33 6.69
N ALA A 90 -14.61 7.24 5.84
CA ALA A 90 -14.47 6.76 4.46
C ALA A 90 -13.47 7.62 3.67
N ILE A 91 -13.59 8.94 3.78
CA ILE A 91 -12.72 9.90 3.07
C ILE A 91 -11.27 9.75 3.53
N ILE A 92 -11.03 9.73 4.84
CA ILE A 92 -9.67 9.59 5.41
C ILE A 92 -9.06 8.24 4.99
N GLY A 93 -9.82 7.15 5.13
CA GLY A 93 -9.37 5.82 4.70
C GLY A 93 -9.13 5.70 3.20
N SER A 94 -9.66 6.61 2.39
CA SER A 94 -9.49 6.63 0.94
C SER A 94 -8.27 7.45 0.49
N ILE A 95 -7.95 8.52 1.21
CA ILE A 95 -6.81 9.39 0.88
C ILE A 95 -5.49 8.62 1.00
N LEU A 96 -5.33 7.78 2.02
CA LEU A 96 -4.10 7.03 2.27
C LEU A 96 -3.69 6.10 1.11
N PRO A 97 -4.56 5.18 0.62
CA PRO A 97 -4.20 4.32 -0.50
C PRO A 97 -4.02 5.10 -1.81
N ILE A 98 -4.73 6.23 -2.01
CA ILE A 98 -4.48 7.12 -3.15
C ILE A 98 -3.06 7.68 -3.09
N ILE A 99 -2.66 8.24 -1.95
CA ILE A 99 -1.31 8.79 -1.77
C ILE A 99 -0.26 7.71 -1.99
N MET A 100 -0.42 6.53 -1.38
CA MET A 100 0.50 5.41 -1.54
C MET A 100 0.64 5.00 -3.02
N ALA A 101 -0.47 4.81 -3.71
CA ALA A 101 -0.45 4.40 -5.11
C ALA A 101 0.19 5.47 -6.01
N ILE A 102 -0.10 6.75 -5.76
CA ILE A 102 0.55 7.85 -6.49
C ILE A 102 2.05 7.88 -6.21
N LEU A 103 2.48 7.73 -4.95
CA LEU A 103 3.90 7.69 -4.62
C LEU A 103 4.62 6.55 -5.34
N ILE A 104 4.05 5.35 -5.34
CA ILE A 104 4.61 4.21 -6.09
C ILE A 104 4.74 4.55 -7.57
N ILE A 105 3.69 5.11 -8.18
CA ILE A 105 3.72 5.53 -9.59
C ILE A 105 4.85 6.54 -9.83
N LEU A 106 4.95 7.59 -9.01
CA LEU A 106 5.98 8.62 -9.16
C LEU A 106 7.40 8.06 -9.02
N ILE A 107 7.61 7.12 -8.09
CA ILE A 107 8.91 6.46 -7.91
C ILE A 107 9.26 5.63 -9.15
N ARG A 108 8.32 4.84 -9.68
CA ARG A 108 8.56 3.98 -10.84
C ARG A 108 8.72 4.72 -12.17
N PHE A 109 8.34 5.99 -12.22
CA PHE A 109 8.59 6.87 -13.37
C PHE A 109 9.83 7.77 -13.15
N ASP A 110 10.71 7.43 -12.21
CA ASP A 110 11.94 8.16 -11.88
C ASP A 110 11.73 9.64 -11.51
N ILE A 111 10.51 10.00 -11.06
CA ILE A 111 10.21 11.36 -10.58
C ILE A 111 10.69 11.54 -9.14
N LEU A 112 10.66 10.46 -8.35
CA LEU A 112 11.09 10.39 -6.95
C LEU A 112 12.09 9.25 -6.73
N GLU A 113 13.15 9.19 -7.54
CA GLU A 113 14.12 8.08 -7.58
C GLU A 113 14.68 7.72 -6.18
N ASP A 114 15.08 8.72 -5.38
CA ASP A 114 15.64 8.51 -4.03
C ASP A 114 14.67 7.85 -3.02
N TRP A 115 13.39 7.74 -3.36
CA TRP A 115 12.36 7.21 -2.48
C TRP A 115 12.12 5.71 -2.67
N GLU A 116 12.73 5.09 -3.70
CA GLU A 116 12.61 3.64 -3.93
C GLU A 116 13.10 2.83 -2.72
N LYS A 117 14.14 3.31 -2.03
CA LYS A 117 14.68 2.67 -0.82
C LYS A 117 13.62 2.47 0.27
N PHE A 118 12.62 3.34 0.38
CA PHE A 118 11.58 3.22 1.40
C PHE A 118 10.58 2.10 1.09
N LEU A 119 10.44 1.73 -0.19
CA LEU A 119 9.60 0.63 -0.60
C LEU A 119 10.21 -0.73 -0.23
N SER A 120 11.51 -0.79 0.06
CA SER A 120 12.17 -2.00 0.58
C SER A 120 11.53 -2.55 1.86
N LEU A 121 10.79 -1.73 2.62
CA LEU A 121 10.01 -2.21 3.77
C LEU A 121 8.87 -3.17 3.40
N PHE A 122 8.43 -3.15 2.13
CA PHE A 122 7.40 -4.05 1.61
C PHE A 122 7.98 -5.29 0.91
N TYR A 123 9.31 -5.37 0.80
CA TYR A 123 9.99 -6.47 0.11
C TYR A 123 9.91 -7.75 0.94
N GLU A 124 9.38 -8.81 0.35
CA GLU A 124 9.38 -10.14 0.97
C GLU A 124 9.32 -11.20 -0.13
N ASP A 125 9.80 -12.41 0.18
CA ASP A 125 9.68 -13.55 -0.72
C ASP A 125 8.20 -13.95 -0.89
N SER A 126 7.89 -14.60 -2.02
CA SER A 126 6.53 -15.13 -2.24
C SER A 126 6.11 -16.07 -1.10
N ILE A 127 4.90 -15.86 -0.57
CA ILE A 127 4.29 -16.77 0.42
C ILE A 127 4.07 -18.14 -0.20
N VAL A 128 3.62 -18.14 -1.46
CA VAL A 128 3.51 -19.33 -2.29
C VAL A 128 4.03 -18.98 -3.67
N ASP A 129 5.14 -19.60 -4.06
CA ASP A 129 5.84 -19.34 -5.32
C ASP A 129 4.88 -19.28 -6.52
N GLY A 130 4.90 -18.15 -7.21
CA GLY A 130 4.08 -17.90 -8.41
C GLY A 130 2.57 -17.78 -8.16
N ILE A 131 2.11 -17.82 -6.90
CA ILE A 131 0.69 -17.73 -6.55
C ILE A 131 0.42 -16.50 -5.68
N LEU A 132 1.16 -16.29 -4.59
CA LEU A 132 0.86 -15.24 -3.63
C LEU A 132 2.13 -14.54 -3.14
N PRO A 133 2.26 -13.21 -3.29
CA PRO A 133 1.28 -12.28 -3.88
C PRO A 133 1.06 -12.50 -5.38
N PHE A 134 -0.17 -12.28 -5.87
CA PHE A 134 -0.43 -12.32 -7.30
C PHE A 134 0.26 -11.14 -7.96
N ASN A 135 1.16 -11.42 -8.90
CA ASN A 135 1.83 -10.40 -9.70
C ASN A 135 1.25 -10.43 -11.13
N ILE A 136 0.60 -9.33 -11.52
CA ILE A 136 0.19 -9.10 -12.90
C ILE A 136 0.86 -7.79 -13.31
N GLU A 137 2.00 -7.91 -13.99
CA GLU A 137 2.79 -6.77 -14.43
C GLU A 137 2.09 -6.03 -15.57
N LEU A 138 2.00 -4.72 -15.44
CA LEU A 138 1.42 -3.81 -16.43
C LEU A 138 2.48 -2.75 -16.80
N GLY A 139 3.57 -3.21 -17.42
CA GLY A 139 4.78 -2.42 -17.60
C GLY A 139 5.64 -2.45 -16.32
N ASP A 140 6.13 -1.29 -15.89
CA ASP A 140 7.03 -1.17 -14.72
C ASP A 140 6.30 -1.15 -13.37
N ILE A 141 4.98 -1.32 -13.39
CA ILE A 141 4.09 -1.29 -12.22
C ILE A 141 3.17 -2.51 -12.27
N SER A 142 2.86 -3.10 -11.12
CA SER A 142 1.92 -4.23 -11.03
C SER A 142 0.46 -3.76 -10.88
N LEU A 143 -0.47 -4.62 -11.29
CA LEU A 143 -1.92 -4.44 -11.13
C LEU A 143 -2.32 -3.98 -9.73
N GLY A 144 -1.62 -4.45 -8.69
CA GLY A 144 -1.89 -4.07 -7.30
C GLY A 144 -1.87 -2.56 -7.05
N THR A 145 -0.96 -1.82 -7.69
CA THR A 145 -0.89 -0.36 -7.54
C THR A 145 -2.08 0.34 -8.23
N TYR A 146 -2.46 -0.11 -9.42
CA TYR A 146 -3.61 0.44 -10.13
C TYR A 146 -4.93 0.16 -9.41
N THR A 147 -5.10 -1.05 -8.88
CA THR A 147 -6.28 -1.40 -8.09
C THR A 147 -6.29 -0.70 -6.74
N LEU A 148 -5.12 -0.46 -6.12
CA LEU A 148 -5.01 0.34 -4.90
C LEU A 148 -5.50 1.77 -5.14
N LEU A 149 -5.06 2.39 -6.24
CA LEU A 149 -5.51 3.72 -6.65
C LEU A 149 -7.02 3.73 -6.93
N ALA A 150 -7.52 2.76 -7.69
CA ALA A 150 -8.94 2.65 -8.02
C ALA A 150 -9.80 2.45 -6.76
N GLY A 151 -9.37 1.59 -5.84
CA GLY A 151 -10.04 1.34 -4.57
C GLY A 151 -10.15 2.60 -3.72
N GLY A 152 -9.04 3.33 -3.60
CA GLY A 152 -9.02 4.62 -2.92
C GLY A 152 -9.93 5.67 -3.58
N VAL A 153 -9.89 5.82 -4.90
CA VAL A 153 -10.76 6.77 -5.63
C VAL A 153 -12.24 6.42 -5.46
N LEU A 154 -12.61 5.14 -5.56
CA LEU A 154 -13.99 4.69 -5.35
C LEU A 154 -14.47 4.97 -3.92
N GLY A 155 -13.62 4.69 -2.93
CA GLY A 155 -13.91 5.01 -1.53
C GLY A 155 -14.11 6.51 -1.31
N LEU A 156 -13.29 7.34 -1.93
CA LEU A 156 -13.36 8.80 -1.82
C LEU A 156 -14.67 9.35 -2.42
N ILE A 157 -14.98 8.96 -3.66
CA ILE A 157 -16.21 9.36 -4.35
C ILE A 157 -17.43 8.89 -3.54
N GLY A 158 -17.39 7.66 -3.03
CA GLY A 158 -18.45 7.12 -2.20
C GLY A 158 -18.62 7.85 -0.87
N GLY A 159 -17.54 8.38 -0.28
CA GLY A 159 -17.58 9.20 0.93
C GLY A 159 -18.18 10.59 0.72
N ILE A 160 -18.01 11.16 -0.48
CA ILE A 160 -18.50 12.49 -0.85
C ILE A 160 -20.02 12.48 -1.16
N ILE A 161 -20.50 11.45 -1.85
CA ILE A 161 -21.89 11.34 -2.34
C ILE A 161 -22.82 10.71 -1.28
#